data_AF-A0A914WM36-F1
#
_entry.id   AF-A0A914WM36-F1
#
_cell.length_a   1.000
_cell.length_b   1.000
_cell.length_c   1.000
_cell.angle_alpha   90.00
_cell.angle_beta   90.00
_cell.angle_gamma   90.00
#
_symmetry.space_group_name_H-M   'P 1'
#
loop_
_entity.id
_entity.type
_entity.pdbx_description
1 polymer ?
#
loop_
_entity_poly.entity_id
_entity_poly.type
_entity_poly.pdbx_seq_one_letter_code
_entity_poly.pdbx_strand_id
1 'polypeptide(L)'
;MVENDKGVCVHRNECACYDKYGKKYEPGFSIVDKENCRECKCTYEGLVCEKKDCAVDCAFSDWTNWGTCSATCDGGVQFRYRSADQPAAANGGKECVGPKNETRPCNEIPCQTTPSPVASTSPSMQNASTGVPTTTTTQPPKYCQLSTIKQDLSTKDGCSAKAVELTQCGGSCPSMQMLTLEPPYTINNCACCQGPIATKKVEFECENGTVKKFIDVPFHTACACNVCGDAAH
;
A
#
# COMPACT_ATOMS: atom_id res chain seq x y z
N MET A 1 -0.69 45.12 -32.53
CA MET A 1 -1.89 44.27 -32.49
C MET A 1 -1.90 43.42 -33.75
N VAL A 2 -2.37 42.18 -33.64
CA VAL A 2 -2.47 41.19 -34.73
C VAL A 2 -3.86 40.57 -34.67
N GLU A 3 -4.40 40.19 -35.83
CA GLU A 3 -5.72 39.58 -35.93
C GLU A 3 -5.63 38.09 -35.56
N ASN A 4 -6.46 37.64 -34.61
CA ASN A 4 -6.54 36.23 -34.23
C ASN A 4 -7.44 35.43 -35.19
N ASP A 5 -7.53 34.12 -34.99
CA ASP A 5 -8.36 33.23 -35.84
C ASP A 5 -9.87 33.55 -35.81
N LYS A 6 -10.31 34.47 -34.95
CA LYS A 6 -11.70 34.95 -34.87
C LYS A 6 -11.90 36.30 -35.57
N GLY A 7 -10.88 36.81 -36.26
CA GLY A 7 -10.94 38.11 -36.93
C GLY A 7 -10.85 39.31 -35.97
N VAL A 8 -10.35 39.09 -34.74
CA VAL A 8 -10.27 40.13 -33.70
C VAL A 8 -8.83 40.59 -33.52
N CYS A 9 -8.61 41.90 -33.54
CA CYS A 9 -7.33 42.51 -33.21
C CYS A 9 -7.00 42.32 -31.72
N VAL A 10 -5.98 41.52 -31.44
CA VAL A 10 -5.48 41.22 -30.09
C VAL A 10 -3.98 41.52 -29.97
N HIS A 11 -3.44 41.46 -28.75
CA HIS A 11 -1.99 41.44 -28.57
C HIS A 11 -1.40 40.11 -29.07
N ARG A 12 -0.16 40.13 -29.56
CA ARG A 12 0.51 38.95 -30.13
C ARG A 12 0.62 37.79 -29.13
N ASN A 13 0.67 38.10 -27.84
CA ASN A 13 0.72 37.12 -26.75
C ASN A 13 -0.63 36.40 -26.53
N GLU A 14 -1.70 36.87 -27.16
CA GLU A 14 -3.05 36.30 -27.08
C GLU A 14 -3.41 35.53 -28.38
N CYS A 15 -2.45 35.41 -29.31
CA CYS A 15 -2.60 34.59 -30.50
C CYS A 15 -2.27 33.13 -30.22
N ALA A 16 -3.03 32.22 -30.82
CA ALA A 16 -2.76 30.81 -30.75
C ALA A 16 -1.50 30.42 -31.55
N CYS A 17 -0.83 29.36 -31.10
CA CYS A 17 0.32 28.78 -31.78
C CYS A 17 -0.10 27.56 -32.59
N TYR A 18 0.68 27.21 -33.61
CA TYR A 18 0.48 26.02 -34.43
C TYR A 18 1.74 25.17 -34.49
N ASP A 19 1.61 23.85 -34.46
CA ASP A 19 2.73 22.96 -34.75
C ASP A 19 2.93 22.74 -36.26
N LYS A 20 4.00 22.02 -36.62
CA LYS A 20 4.32 21.67 -38.01
C LYS A 20 3.24 20.83 -38.72
N TYR A 21 2.29 20.28 -37.98
CA TYR A 21 1.17 19.49 -38.52
C TYR A 21 -0.13 20.31 -38.56
N GLY A 22 -0.09 21.60 -38.19
CA GLY A 22 -1.25 22.49 -38.19
C GLY A 22 -2.15 22.35 -36.96
N LYS A 23 -1.72 21.65 -35.90
CA LYS A 23 -2.51 21.57 -34.66
C LYS A 23 -2.40 22.88 -33.89
N LYS A 24 -3.54 23.40 -33.45
CA LYS A 24 -3.67 24.67 -32.71
C LYS A 24 -3.45 24.49 -31.20
N TYR A 25 -2.77 25.46 -30.58
CA TYR A 25 -2.50 25.56 -29.15
C TYR A 25 -2.87 26.95 -28.63
N GLU A 26 -3.60 27.00 -27.52
CA GLU A 26 -4.02 28.26 -26.90
C GLU A 26 -2.84 28.99 -26.22
N PRO A 27 -2.90 30.33 -26.12
CA PRO A 27 -1.86 31.11 -25.47
C PRO A 27 -1.64 30.72 -24.01
N GLY A 28 -0.39 30.63 -23.58
CA GLY A 28 -0.02 30.27 -22.20
C GLY A 28 -0.08 28.77 -21.88
N PHE A 29 -0.41 27.90 -22.85
CA PHE A 29 -0.39 26.46 -22.67
C PHE A 29 1.05 25.90 -22.76
N SER A 30 1.38 24.94 -21.87
CA SER A 30 2.59 24.12 -21.96
C SER A 30 2.21 22.71 -22.42
N ILE A 31 2.86 22.21 -23.46
CA ILE A 31 2.72 20.84 -23.93
C ILE A 31 4.01 20.05 -23.67
N VAL A 32 3.87 18.83 -23.16
CA VAL A 32 5.00 17.92 -23.00
C VAL A 32 4.90 16.85 -24.08
N ASP A 33 5.84 16.89 -25.02
CA ASP A 33 6.03 15.85 -26.02
C ASP A 33 6.94 14.78 -25.41
N LYS A 34 6.31 13.69 -24.96
CA LYS A 34 7.00 12.57 -24.30
C LYS A 34 7.88 11.76 -25.24
N GLU A 35 7.60 11.75 -26.54
CA GLU A 35 8.37 10.95 -27.51
C GLU A 35 9.70 11.64 -27.85
N ASN A 36 9.68 12.97 -27.93
CA ASN A 36 10.85 13.78 -28.30
C ASN A 36 11.48 14.51 -27.11
N CYS A 37 11.09 14.16 -25.88
CA CYS A 37 11.57 14.74 -24.62
C CYS A 37 11.65 16.28 -24.67
N ARG A 38 10.55 16.93 -25.00
CA ARG A 38 10.53 18.40 -25.10
C ARG A 38 9.27 18.99 -24.48
N GLU A 39 9.46 20.12 -23.84
CA GLU A 39 8.36 20.94 -23.35
C GLU A 39 8.23 22.14 -24.28
N CYS A 40 7.07 22.29 -24.90
CA CYS A 40 6.79 23.44 -25.76
C CYS A 40 5.82 24.39 -25.09
N LYS A 41 6.12 25.68 -25.16
CA LYS A 41 5.27 26.76 -24.66
C LYS A 41 4.82 27.61 -25.83
N CYS A 42 3.54 27.94 -25.85
CA CYS A 42 3.03 28.92 -26.78
C CYS A 42 3.40 30.33 -26.28
N THR A 43 4.36 30.97 -26.94
CA THR A 43 4.81 32.33 -26.65
C THR A 43 4.38 33.28 -27.76
N TYR A 44 4.66 34.57 -27.57
CA TYR A 44 4.42 35.58 -28.60
C TYR A 44 5.26 35.37 -29.87
N GLU A 45 6.34 34.59 -29.81
CA GLU A 45 7.17 34.24 -30.97
C GLU A 45 6.66 32.98 -31.69
N GLY A 46 5.62 32.33 -31.15
CA GLY A 46 5.07 31.07 -31.64
C GLY A 46 5.33 29.92 -30.67
N LEU A 47 5.32 28.69 -31.20
CA LEU A 47 5.55 27.49 -30.39
C LEU A 47 7.06 27.30 -30.17
N VAL A 48 7.54 27.62 -28.96
CA VAL A 48 8.94 27.45 -28.57
C VAL A 48 9.09 26.15 -27.79
N CYS A 49 9.93 25.23 -28.26
CA CYS A 49 10.18 23.94 -27.62
C CYS A 49 11.59 23.88 -27.03
N GLU A 50 11.68 23.55 -25.75
CA GLU A 50 12.94 23.32 -25.06
C GLU A 50 13.15 21.83 -24.80
N LYS A 51 14.40 21.38 -24.91
CA LYS A 51 14.75 20.00 -24.58
C LYS A 51 14.61 19.81 -23.07
N LYS A 52 13.94 18.74 -22.68
CA LYS A 52 13.75 18.33 -21.30
C LYS A 52 14.14 16.86 -21.15
N ASP A 53 14.42 16.42 -19.94
CA ASP A 53 14.57 15.00 -19.69
C ASP A 53 13.21 14.29 -19.83
N CYS A 54 13.20 13.16 -20.53
CA CYS A 54 11.98 12.38 -20.72
C CYS A 54 11.46 11.83 -19.39
N ALA A 55 10.14 11.87 -19.23
CA ALA A 55 9.46 11.13 -18.17
C ALA A 55 9.71 9.64 -18.38
N VAL A 56 10.25 8.97 -17.36
CA VAL A 56 10.45 7.53 -17.34
C VAL A 56 9.40 6.97 -16.40
N ASP A 57 8.44 6.23 -16.95
CA ASP A 57 7.47 5.52 -16.14
C ASP A 57 8.16 4.33 -15.47
N CYS A 58 7.85 4.11 -14.20
CA CYS A 58 8.35 2.98 -13.44
C CYS A 58 7.90 1.66 -14.07
N ALA A 59 8.81 0.69 -14.16
CA ALA A 59 8.46 -0.68 -14.50
C ALA A 59 8.96 -1.67 -13.46
N PHE A 60 8.19 -2.74 -13.32
CA PHE A 60 8.56 -3.86 -12.49
C PHE A 60 9.58 -4.75 -13.21
N SER A 61 10.53 -5.31 -12.46
CA SER A 61 11.30 -6.45 -12.93
C SER A 61 10.41 -7.67 -13.13
N ASP A 62 10.96 -8.69 -13.79
CA ASP A 62 10.39 -10.02 -13.71
C ASP A 62 10.30 -10.49 -12.26
N TRP A 63 9.34 -11.37 -12.00
CA TRP A 63 9.23 -12.04 -10.73
C TRP A 63 10.42 -12.99 -10.52
N THR A 64 10.93 -13.02 -9.29
CA THR A 64 11.79 -14.11 -8.85
C THR A 64 11.05 -15.44 -8.95
N ASN A 65 11.81 -16.53 -8.99
CA ASN A 65 11.24 -17.84 -8.71
C ASN A 65 10.57 -17.85 -7.32
N TRP A 66 9.61 -18.75 -7.15
CA TRP A 66 9.04 -19.01 -5.85
C TRP A 66 10.11 -19.54 -4.90
N GLY A 67 10.15 -18.97 -3.70
CA GLY A 67 10.99 -19.45 -2.61
C GLY A 67 10.55 -20.84 -2.13
N THR A 68 11.31 -21.38 -1.18
CA THR A 68 10.97 -22.65 -0.51
C THR A 68 9.68 -22.50 0.31
N CYS A 69 8.94 -23.61 0.44
CA CYS A 69 7.72 -23.60 1.26
C CYS A 69 8.10 -23.53 2.74
N SER A 70 7.36 -22.73 3.50
CA SER A 70 7.61 -22.56 4.95
C SER A 70 7.38 -23.83 5.76
N ALA A 71 6.58 -24.77 5.24
CA ALA A 71 6.30 -26.05 5.86
C ALA A 71 6.42 -27.17 4.83
N THR A 72 6.80 -28.36 5.25
CA THR A 72 6.89 -29.54 4.37
C THR A 72 5.58 -30.34 4.30
N CYS A 73 4.68 -30.14 5.27
CA CYS A 73 3.36 -30.73 5.38
C CYS A 73 2.46 -29.84 6.27
N ASP A 74 1.17 -30.17 6.41
CA ASP A 74 0.12 -29.42 7.13
C ASP A 74 -0.14 -27.99 6.60
N GLY A 75 0.30 -27.68 5.38
CA GLY A 75 0.13 -26.38 4.76
C GLY A 75 1.22 -25.39 5.16
N GLY A 76 1.81 -24.76 4.15
CA GLY A 76 2.77 -23.68 4.28
C GLY A 76 2.53 -22.58 3.25
N VAL A 77 3.42 -21.61 3.23
CA VAL A 77 3.40 -20.50 2.28
C VAL A 77 4.74 -20.36 1.56
N GLN A 78 4.68 -20.02 0.27
CA GLN A 78 5.82 -19.63 -0.56
C GLN A 78 5.68 -18.18 -0.96
N PHE A 79 6.82 -17.51 -1.12
CA PHE A 79 6.91 -16.11 -1.50
C PHE A 79 7.69 -15.95 -2.80
N ARG A 80 7.34 -14.95 -3.60
CA ARG A 80 8.17 -14.44 -4.70
C ARG A 80 8.17 -12.91 -4.69
N TYR A 81 9.16 -12.32 -5.33
CA TYR A 81 9.42 -10.88 -5.28
C TYR A 81 9.68 -10.31 -6.67
N ARG A 82 9.55 -8.99 -6.80
CA ARG A 82 10.00 -8.24 -7.97
C ARG A 82 10.40 -6.82 -7.54
N SER A 83 11.33 -6.22 -8.25
CA SER A 83 11.76 -4.85 -8.01
C SER A 83 10.89 -3.87 -8.82
N ALA A 84 10.76 -2.64 -8.34
CA ALA A 84 9.98 -1.57 -8.98
C ALA A 84 10.91 -0.43 -9.45
N ASP A 85 12.07 -0.80 -9.97
CA ASP A 85 13.15 0.11 -10.33
C ASP A 85 13.80 -0.29 -11.66
N GLN A 86 13.11 -1.08 -12.48
CA GLN A 86 13.60 -1.61 -13.76
C GLN A 86 12.77 -1.10 -14.96
N PRO A 87 12.72 0.21 -15.24
CA PRO A 87 13.43 1.32 -14.57
C PRO A 87 12.61 1.96 -13.43
N ALA A 88 13.28 2.76 -12.59
CA ALA A 88 12.60 3.60 -11.60
C ALA A 88 11.91 4.80 -12.26
N ALA A 89 10.84 5.32 -11.64
CA ALA A 89 10.19 6.53 -12.10
C ALA A 89 11.16 7.72 -12.06
N ALA A 90 11.19 8.50 -13.14
CA ALA A 90 12.01 9.71 -13.22
C ALA A 90 11.31 10.82 -14.02
N ASN A 91 11.69 12.07 -13.77
CA ASN A 91 11.26 13.26 -14.53
C ASN A 91 9.73 13.41 -14.65
N GLY A 92 8.99 13.05 -13.60
CA GLY A 92 7.52 13.11 -13.58
C GLY A 92 6.83 11.93 -14.28
N GLY A 93 7.54 10.82 -14.51
CA GLY A 93 6.96 9.55 -14.90
C GLY A 93 6.11 8.93 -13.80
N LYS A 94 5.29 7.95 -14.17
CA LYS A 94 4.36 7.29 -13.26
C LYS A 94 5.07 6.32 -12.33
N GLU A 95 4.67 6.32 -11.07
CA GLU A 95 5.10 5.30 -10.10
C GLU A 95 4.53 3.92 -10.43
N CYS A 96 5.25 2.86 -10.03
CA CYS A 96 4.79 1.49 -10.21
C CYS A 96 3.60 1.21 -9.30
N VAL A 97 2.45 0.90 -9.90
CA VAL A 97 1.25 0.51 -9.17
C VAL A 97 1.15 -1.00 -9.15
N GLY A 98 1.29 -1.59 -7.96
CA GLY A 98 1.12 -3.02 -7.75
C GLY A 98 2.01 -3.59 -6.66
N PRO A 99 1.83 -4.87 -6.31
CA PRO A 99 2.59 -5.49 -5.24
C PRO A 99 4.04 -5.80 -5.68
N LYS A 100 5.00 -5.65 -4.77
CA LYS A 100 6.42 -6.03 -4.95
C LYS A 100 6.71 -7.47 -4.49
N ASN A 101 5.73 -8.11 -3.83
CA ASN A 101 5.81 -9.48 -3.37
C ASN A 101 4.48 -10.20 -3.61
N GLU A 102 4.53 -11.51 -3.67
CA GLU A 102 3.36 -12.35 -3.82
C GLU A 102 3.52 -13.60 -2.95
N THR A 103 2.40 -14.10 -2.44
CA THR A 103 2.35 -15.29 -1.59
C THR A 103 1.37 -16.29 -2.17
N ARG A 104 1.70 -17.58 -2.06
CA ARG A 104 0.78 -18.66 -2.37
C ARG A 104 0.87 -19.78 -1.34
N PRO A 105 -0.23 -20.53 -1.11
CA PRO A 105 -0.18 -21.75 -0.30
C PRO A 105 0.66 -22.83 -0.99
N CYS A 106 1.23 -23.72 -0.18
CA CYS A 106 2.02 -24.87 -0.62
C CYS A 106 1.93 -25.99 0.42
N ASN A 107 2.27 -27.22 0.02
CA ASN A 107 2.42 -28.38 0.92
C ASN A 107 1.23 -28.61 1.88
N GLU A 108 0.00 -28.53 1.35
CA GLU A 108 -1.26 -28.74 2.09
C GLU A 108 -1.51 -30.20 2.52
N ILE A 109 -0.58 -31.10 2.23
CA ILE A 109 -0.69 -32.52 2.58
C ILE A 109 -0.49 -32.66 4.09
N PRO A 110 -1.40 -33.33 4.81
CA PRO A 110 -1.27 -33.52 6.24
C PRO A 110 0.05 -34.21 6.63
N CYS A 111 0.65 -33.78 7.74
CA CYS A 111 1.81 -34.46 8.29
C CYS A 111 1.41 -35.85 8.80
N GLN A 112 2.20 -36.87 8.46
CA GLN A 112 1.99 -38.20 9.02
C GLN A 112 2.38 -38.19 10.50
N THR A 113 1.40 -38.08 11.40
CA THR A 113 1.59 -38.47 12.79
C THR A 113 1.58 -39.99 12.82
N THR A 114 2.74 -40.63 12.77
CA THR A 114 2.80 -42.05 13.14
C THR A 114 2.56 -42.15 14.65
N PRO A 115 1.47 -42.74 15.14
CA PRO A 115 1.44 -43.17 16.53
C PRO A 115 2.41 -44.35 16.64
N SER A 116 3.49 -44.19 17.40
CA SER A 116 4.28 -45.34 17.84
C SER A 116 3.32 -46.35 18.50
N PRO A 117 3.34 -47.64 18.11
CA PRO A 117 2.43 -48.63 18.69
C PRO A 117 2.82 -48.87 20.16
N VAL A 118 1.88 -48.64 21.07
CA VAL A 118 2.04 -48.92 22.50
C VAL A 118 1.47 -50.29 22.82
N ALA A 119 2.33 -51.25 23.19
CA ALA A 119 2.05 -52.51 23.91
C ALA A 119 3.44 -53.16 24.21
N SER A 120 3.85 -53.62 25.41
CA SER A 120 3.15 -54.18 26.56
C SER A 120 4.05 -54.20 27.83
N THR A 121 3.43 -54.09 29.01
CA THR A 121 3.71 -54.75 30.31
C THR A 121 5.13 -54.78 30.92
N SER A 122 5.33 -54.10 32.06
CA SER A 122 5.43 -54.65 33.46
C SER A 122 5.91 -53.57 34.46
N PRO A 123 5.65 -53.70 35.78
CA PRO A 123 5.60 -52.58 36.73
C PRO A 123 6.92 -52.35 37.47
N SER A 124 7.18 -51.11 37.90
CA SER A 124 7.84 -50.74 39.18
C SER A 124 8.30 -49.28 39.24
N MET A 125 7.96 -48.63 40.37
CA MET A 125 8.70 -47.55 41.06
C MET A 125 8.64 -46.11 40.53
N GLN A 126 7.83 -45.32 41.24
CA GLN A 126 8.18 -44.08 41.94
C GLN A 126 9.03 -43.00 41.22
N ASN A 127 8.38 -41.84 41.09
CA ASN A 127 8.89 -40.50 41.41
C ASN A 127 10.03 -39.94 40.55
N ALA A 128 9.73 -38.95 39.73
CA ALA A 128 10.18 -37.58 39.93
C ALA A 128 9.87 -36.75 38.67
N SER A 129 9.20 -35.63 38.89
CA SER A 129 9.15 -34.54 37.94
C SER A 129 10.57 -34.03 37.66
N THR A 130 11.05 -34.21 36.44
CA THR A 130 11.99 -33.27 35.82
C THR A 130 11.50 -33.03 34.40
N GLY A 131 10.55 -32.09 34.30
CA GLY A 131 10.15 -31.53 33.02
C GLY A 131 11.39 -30.97 32.33
N VAL A 132 11.74 -31.57 31.20
CA VAL A 132 12.61 -30.94 30.22
C VAL A 132 11.79 -29.78 29.65
N PRO A 133 12.25 -28.51 29.76
CA PRO A 133 11.58 -27.42 29.07
C PRO A 133 11.89 -27.57 27.59
N THR A 134 11.02 -28.26 26.86
CA THR A 134 10.96 -28.10 25.42
C THR A 134 10.49 -26.66 25.20
N THR A 135 11.43 -25.74 25.00
CA THR A 135 11.12 -24.41 24.47
C THR A 135 10.66 -24.58 23.03
N THR A 136 9.42 -25.03 22.87
CA THR A 136 8.63 -24.78 21.69
C THR A 136 8.48 -23.27 21.67
N THR A 137 9.30 -22.58 20.87
CA THR A 137 9.07 -21.17 20.54
C THR A 137 7.73 -21.14 19.83
N THR A 138 6.67 -21.03 20.62
CA THR A 138 5.29 -20.88 20.19
C THR A 138 5.25 -19.49 19.59
N GLN A 139 5.49 -19.39 18.29
CA GLN A 139 5.27 -18.15 17.56
C GLN A 139 3.81 -17.76 17.84
N PRO A 140 3.53 -16.54 18.34
CA PRO A 140 2.17 -16.15 18.65
C PRO A 140 1.33 -16.31 17.37
N PRO A 141 0.10 -16.88 17.45
CA PRO A 141 -0.72 -17.10 16.27
C PRO A 141 -0.88 -15.77 15.53
N LYS A 142 -0.71 -15.78 14.20
CA LYS A 142 -1.05 -14.62 13.37
C LYS A 142 -2.54 -14.33 13.56
N TYR A 143 -2.88 -13.18 14.13
CA TYR A 143 -4.26 -12.73 14.22
C TYR A 143 -4.32 -11.23 13.95
N CYS A 144 -5.20 -10.82 13.05
CA CYS A 144 -5.53 -9.43 12.80
C CYS A 144 -7.04 -9.36 12.70
N GLN A 145 -7.67 -8.65 13.63
CA GLN A 145 -9.10 -8.69 13.86
C GLN A 145 -9.68 -7.28 13.76
N LEU A 146 -10.92 -7.23 13.26
CA LEU A 146 -11.73 -6.03 13.25
C LEU A 146 -12.53 -5.98 14.55
N SER A 147 -12.29 -4.95 15.36
CA SER A 147 -12.96 -4.76 16.64
C SER A 147 -13.87 -3.55 16.56
N THR A 148 -15.14 -3.74 16.96
CA THR A 148 -16.08 -2.62 17.09
C THR A 148 -16.00 -2.08 18.52
N ILE A 149 -15.73 -0.79 18.66
CA ILE A 149 -15.73 -0.08 19.93
C ILE A 149 -16.83 0.98 19.92
N LYS A 150 -17.33 1.35 21.09
CA LYS A 150 -18.19 2.54 21.28
C LYS A 150 -17.36 3.62 21.91
N GLN A 151 -17.27 4.78 21.26
CA GLN A 151 -16.47 5.89 21.73
C GLN A 151 -17.27 7.18 21.72
N ASP A 152 -17.08 8.00 22.75
CA ASP A 152 -17.57 9.37 22.77
C ASP A 152 -16.57 10.24 21.99
N LEU A 153 -17.05 10.92 20.96
CA LEU A 153 -16.25 11.76 20.08
C LEU A 153 -16.55 13.22 20.38
N SER A 154 -15.51 14.04 20.47
CA SER A 154 -15.64 15.49 20.67
C SER A 154 -14.76 16.22 19.66
N THR A 155 -15.28 17.32 19.11
CA THR A 155 -14.54 18.21 18.22
C THR A 155 -13.97 19.39 19.01
N LYS A 156 -12.92 20.01 18.45
CA LYS A 156 -12.33 21.24 19.01
C LYS A 156 -13.33 22.40 19.09
N ASP A 157 -14.33 22.41 18.20
CA ASP A 157 -15.40 23.42 18.14
C ASP A 157 -16.50 23.22 19.21
N GLY A 158 -16.31 22.29 20.16
CA GLY A 158 -17.26 22.06 21.25
C GLY A 158 -18.48 21.23 20.87
N CYS A 159 -18.41 20.46 19.77
CA CYS A 159 -19.45 19.50 19.43
C CYS A 159 -19.10 18.11 19.96
N SER A 160 -20.09 17.33 20.41
CA SER A 160 -19.87 15.97 20.89
C SER A 160 -20.92 14.98 20.36
N ALA A 161 -20.50 13.74 20.16
CA ALA A 161 -21.36 12.62 19.81
C ALA A 161 -21.05 11.45 20.76
N LYS A 162 -22.07 10.89 21.41
CA LYS A 162 -21.89 9.81 22.40
C LYS A 162 -22.08 8.44 21.78
N ALA A 163 -21.36 7.45 22.31
CA ALA A 163 -21.48 6.03 21.97
C ALA A 163 -21.39 5.74 20.46
N VAL A 164 -20.53 6.46 19.74
CA VAL A 164 -20.31 6.26 18.31
C VAL A 164 -19.60 4.93 18.10
N GLU A 165 -20.22 4.02 17.36
CA GLU A 165 -19.60 2.73 17.01
C GLU A 165 -18.48 2.95 15.99
N LEU A 166 -17.25 2.53 16.28
CA LEU A 166 -16.11 2.63 15.40
C LEU A 166 -15.47 1.27 15.27
N THR A 167 -15.06 0.90 14.06
CA THR A 167 -14.35 -0.34 13.80
C THR A 167 -12.87 -0.06 13.61
N GLN A 168 -12.05 -0.80 14.33
CA GLN A 168 -10.60 -0.63 14.39
C GLN A 168 -9.89 -1.96 14.11
N CYS A 169 -8.70 -1.89 13.52
CA CYS A 169 -7.84 -3.06 13.36
C CYS A 169 -6.92 -3.23 14.57
N GLY A 170 -6.84 -4.45 15.09
CA GLY A 170 -5.93 -4.81 16.16
C GLY A 170 -5.46 -6.26 16.05
N GLY A 171 -4.21 -6.50 16.39
CA GLY A 171 -3.68 -7.85 16.48
C GLY A 171 -2.16 -7.95 16.32
N SER A 172 -1.70 -9.17 16.14
CA SER A 172 -0.29 -9.53 15.96
C SER A 172 -0.07 -10.07 14.55
N CYS A 173 0.73 -9.36 13.77
CA CYS A 173 1.09 -9.73 12.41
C CYS A 173 2.55 -10.19 12.31
N PRO A 174 2.90 -11.06 11.35
CA PRO A 174 4.25 -11.59 11.23
C PRO A 174 5.26 -10.50 10.89
N SER A 175 6.40 -10.55 11.55
CA SER A 175 7.61 -9.81 11.17
C SER A 175 8.77 -10.80 11.06
N MET A 176 9.60 -10.63 10.05
CA MET A 176 10.73 -11.51 9.79
C MET A 176 11.88 -10.70 9.19
N GLN A 177 13.06 -10.86 9.78
CA GLN A 177 14.30 -10.32 9.25
C GLN A 177 15.11 -11.48 8.68
N MET A 178 15.48 -11.36 7.41
CA MET A 178 16.29 -12.36 6.72
C MET A 178 17.67 -11.78 6.45
N LEU A 179 18.71 -12.59 6.62
CA LEU A 179 20.06 -12.24 6.20
C LEU A 179 20.26 -12.60 4.72
N THR A 180 20.89 -11.71 3.96
CA THR A 180 21.28 -11.96 2.56
C THR A 180 22.80 -11.97 2.43
N LEU A 181 23.31 -12.72 1.46
CA LEU A 181 24.75 -12.80 1.18
C LEU A 181 25.26 -11.56 0.42
N GLU A 182 24.36 -10.80 -0.19
CA GLU A 182 24.65 -9.55 -0.90
C GLU A 182 24.10 -8.34 -0.12
N PRO A 183 24.75 -7.16 -0.21
CA PRO A 183 24.20 -5.92 0.31
C PRO A 183 22.74 -5.72 -0.15
N PRO A 184 21.79 -5.35 0.74
CA PRO A 184 21.94 -4.74 2.05
C PRO A 184 22.17 -5.72 3.23
N TYR A 185 22.49 -6.98 2.98
CA TYR A 185 22.72 -8.07 3.96
C TYR A 185 21.55 -8.41 4.88
N THR A 186 20.50 -7.59 4.89
CA THR A 186 19.29 -7.77 5.68
C THR A 186 18.07 -7.36 4.85
N ILE A 187 17.04 -8.19 4.87
CA ILE A 187 15.73 -7.90 4.31
C ILE A 187 14.72 -8.00 5.44
N ASN A 188 14.01 -6.89 5.68
CA ASN A 188 12.93 -6.83 6.67
C ASN A 188 11.59 -7.03 5.96
N ASN A 189 10.82 -8.02 6.39
CA ASN A 189 9.45 -8.24 5.96
C ASN A 189 8.53 -8.07 7.17
N CYS A 190 7.87 -6.91 7.24
CA CYS A 190 6.96 -6.57 8.33
C CYS A 190 5.54 -6.49 7.79
N ALA A 191 4.63 -7.26 8.40
CA ALA A 191 3.20 -7.09 8.21
C ALA A 191 2.58 -6.31 9.37
N CYS A 192 1.69 -5.39 9.04
CA CYS A 192 0.91 -4.58 9.96
C CYS A 192 -0.57 -5.01 9.88
N CYS A 193 -1.27 -4.96 11.02
CA CYS A 193 -2.70 -5.24 11.05
C CYS A 193 -3.46 -3.99 10.58
N GLN A 194 -3.95 -4.02 9.35
CA GLN A 194 -4.53 -2.86 8.68
C GLN A 194 -5.61 -3.27 7.68
N GLY A 195 -6.37 -2.30 7.19
CA GLY A 195 -7.34 -2.55 6.13
C GLY A 195 -8.03 -1.28 5.65
N PRO A 196 -8.91 -1.40 4.64
CA PRO A 196 -9.54 -0.26 3.98
C PRO A 196 -10.34 0.62 4.95
N ILE A 197 -10.17 1.93 4.80
CA ILE A 197 -10.89 2.95 5.58
C ILE A 197 -12.07 3.46 4.75
N ALA A 198 -13.25 3.45 5.34
CA ALA A 198 -14.43 4.13 4.84
C ALA A 198 -14.83 5.25 5.81
N THR A 199 -15.68 6.16 5.37
CA THR A 199 -16.24 7.21 6.22
C THR A 199 -17.73 7.02 6.39
N LYS A 200 -18.24 7.34 7.58
CA LYS A 200 -19.67 7.42 7.84
C LYS A 200 -20.03 8.76 8.45
N LYS A 201 -21.18 9.27 8.04
CA LYS A 201 -21.70 10.54 8.55
C LYS A 201 -22.32 10.33 9.93
N VAL A 202 -21.77 10.99 10.94
CA VAL A 202 -22.23 10.94 12.33
C VAL A 202 -22.75 12.31 12.73
N GLU A 203 -23.85 12.32 13.48
CA GLU A 203 -24.45 13.53 14.02
C GLU A 203 -23.78 13.92 15.34
N PHE A 204 -23.30 15.16 15.40
CA PHE A 204 -22.69 15.76 16.58
C PHE A 204 -23.58 16.88 17.10
N GLU A 205 -23.72 16.94 18.42
CA GLU A 205 -24.44 17.98 19.13
C GLU A 205 -23.47 19.06 19.60
N CYS A 206 -23.66 20.30 19.14
CA CYS A 206 -22.87 21.49 19.50
C CYS A 206 -23.68 22.43 20.39
N GLU A 207 -23.00 23.27 21.18
CA GLU A 207 -23.61 24.34 22.00
C GLU A 207 -24.83 23.86 22.83
N ASN A 208 -24.56 23.07 23.88
CA ASN A 208 -25.59 22.52 24.79
C ASN A 208 -26.76 21.78 24.10
N GLY A 209 -26.55 21.21 22.90
CA GLY A 209 -27.54 20.39 22.18
C GLY A 209 -28.41 21.13 21.17
N THR A 210 -28.13 22.42 20.92
CA THR A 210 -29.01 23.27 20.10
C THR A 210 -28.72 23.16 18.60
N VAL A 211 -27.48 22.84 18.23
CA VAL A 211 -27.02 22.75 16.84
C VAL A 211 -26.52 21.34 16.52
N LYS A 212 -27.02 20.76 15.43
CA LYS A 212 -26.60 19.44 14.93
C LYS A 212 -25.65 19.60 13.75
N LYS A 213 -24.45 19.02 13.85
CA LYS A 213 -23.43 19.02 12.79
C LYS A 213 -23.19 17.58 12.33
N PHE A 214 -23.18 17.36 11.03
CA PHE A 214 -22.86 16.06 10.46
C PHE A 214 -21.39 16.00 10.08
N ILE A 215 -20.66 15.04 10.63
CA ILE A 215 -19.21 14.89 10.44
C ILE A 215 -18.91 13.50 9.90
N ASP A 216 -18.06 13.42 8.89
CA ASP A 216 -17.60 12.15 8.34
C ASP A 216 -16.51 11.56 9.25
N VAL A 217 -16.84 10.46 9.90
CA VAL A 217 -15.95 9.75 10.84
C VAL A 217 -15.37 8.52 10.15
N PRO A 218 -14.03 8.36 10.12
CA PRO A 218 -13.38 7.22 9.49
C PRO A 218 -13.53 5.95 10.33
N PHE A 219 -13.59 4.80 9.66
CA PHE A 219 -13.65 3.47 10.28
C PHE A 219 -13.08 2.41 9.34
N HIS A 220 -12.57 1.30 9.88
CA HIS A 220 -12.09 0.18 9.08
C HIS A 220 -13.24 -0.73 8.64
N THR A 221 -13.28 -1.15 7.38
CA THR A 221 -14.33 -2.08 6.89
C THR A 221 -13.92 -3.55 6.95
N ALA A 222 -12.62 -3.82 6.98
CA ALA A 222 -12.03 -5.14 7.15
C ALA A 222 -10.60 -4.97 7.69
N CYS A 223 -10.02 -6.04 8.23
CA CYS A 223 -8.64 -6.06 8.70
C CYS A 223 -7.91 -7.31 8.21
N ALA A 224 -6.66 -7.13 7.79
CA ALA A 224 -5.76 -8.22 7.42
C ALA A 224 -4.31 -7.83 7.75
N CYS A 225 -3.46 -8.84 7.92
CA CYS A 225 -2.02 -8.60 7.97
C CYS A 225 -1.50 -8.33 6.55
N ASN A 226 -1.18 -7.07 6.29
CA ASN A 226 -0.64 -6.61 5.01
C ASN A 226 0.74 -5.99 5.24
N VAL A 227 1.57 -5.94 4.21
CA VAL A 227 2.89 -5.27 4.26
C VAL A 227 2.72 -3.87 4.84
N CYS A 228 3.49 -3.55 5.87
CA CYS A 228 3.51 -2.19 6.42
C CYS A 228 3.92 -1.24 5.29
N GLY A 229 3.04 -0.34 4.89
CA GLY A 229 3.40 0.69 3.91
C GLY A 229 4.22 1.78 4.61
N ASP A 230 5.25 2.28 3.94
CA ASP A 230 5.69 3.66 4.14
C ASP A 230 4.53 4.55 3.67
N ALA A 231 3.58 4.83 4.58
CA ALA A 231 2.48 5.72 4.28
C ALA A 231 3.06 7.12 4.03
N ALA A 232 3.23 7.47 2.75
CA ALA A 232 3.40 8.84 2.30
C ALA A 232 2.17 9.64 2.77
N HIS A 233 2.36 10.41 3.84
CA HIS A 233 1.54 11.58 4.17
C HIS A 233 2.19 12.81 3.55
#